data_AF-A0A6M0C8X2-F1
#
_entry.id   AF-A0A6M0C8X2-F1
#
_cell.length_a   1.000
_cell.length_b   1.000
_cell.length_c   1.000
_cell.angle_alpha   90.00
_cell.angle_beta   90.00
_cell.angle_gamma   90.00
#
_symmetry.space_group_name_H-M   'P 1'
#
loop_
_entity.id
_entity.type
_entity.pdbx_description
1 polymer ?
#
loop_
_entity_poly.entity_id
_entity_poly.type
_entity_poly.pdbx_seq_one_letter_code
_entity_poly.pdbx_strand_id
1 'polypeptide(L)' 'LGESPLPLDSLSLDGIRKMRSHCETNGGFLTLLAAPQQWKQHLKPSELWGYSGNGLTIMDKLKQQFDPDAHLSPGRFLV' A
#
# COMPACT_ATOMS: atom_id res chain seq x y z
N LEU A 1 -3.56 24.21 1.17
CA LEU A 1 -4.84 23.50 0.94
C LEU A 1 -4.67 22.12 1.55
N GLY A 2 -4.85 22.03 2.87
CA GLY A 2 -4.73 20.78 3.62
C GLY A 2 -6.13 20.19 3.71
N GLU A 3 -6.38 19.16 2.92
CA GLU A 3 -7.59 18.35 3.03
C GLU A 3 -7.69 17.80 4.47
N SER A 4 -8.82 18.06 5.12
CA SER A 4 -9.12 17.47 6.42
C SER A 4 -9.03 15.95 6.30
N PRO A 5 -8.27 15.24 7.15
CA PRO A 5 -8.27 13.79 7.12
C PRO A 5 -9.71 13.30 7.30
N LEU A 6 -10.17 12.42 6.42
CA LEU A 6 -11.45 11.74 6.60
C LEU A 6 -11.46 11.14 8.02
N PRO A 7 -12.58 11.27 8.78
CA PRO A 7 -12.66 10.72 10.13
C PRO A 7 -12.27 9.24 10.10
N LEU A 8 -11.20 8.88 10.81
CA LEU A 8 -10.61 7.53 10.84
C LEU A 8 -11.64 6.46 11.24
N ASP A 9 -12.64 6.84 12.02
CA ASP A 9 -13.71 5.98 12.52
C ASP A 9 -14.62 5.44 11.40
N SER A 10 -14.52 5.99 10.19
CA SER A 10 -15.34 5.61 9.02
C SER A 10 -14.58 4.79 7.97
N LEU A 11 -13.26 4.62 8.13
CA LEU A 11 -12.44 4.00 7.09
C LEU A 11 -12.48 2.47 7.23
N SER A 12 -13.10 1.80 6.26
CA SER A 12 -13.15 0.33 6.14
C SER A 12 -12.32 -0.14 4.94
N LEU A 13 -11.95 -1.43 4.92
CA LEU A 13 -11.29 -2.03 3.75
C LEU A 13 -12.13 -1.86 2.48
N ASP A 14 -13.45 -1.98 2.59
CA ASP A 14 -14.35 -1.74 1.46
C ASP A 14 -14.39 -0.27 1.03
N GLY A 15 -14.31 0.67 1.97
CA GLY A 15 -14.15 2.09 1.68
C GLY A 15 -12.87 2.37 0.89
N ILE A 16 -11.74 1.79 1.31
CA ILE A 16 -10.45 1.90 0.62
C ILE A 16 -10.55 1.34 -0.81
N ARG A 17 -11.19 0.19 -0.99
CA ARG A 17 -11.38 -0.42 -2.33
C ARG A 17 -12.25 0.44 -3.24
N LYS A 18 -13.32 1.05 -2.70
CA LYS A 18 -14.15 2.00 -3.46
C LYS A 18 -13.36 3.24 -3.88
N MET A 19 -12.57 3.82 -2.98
CA MET A 19 -11.69 4.95 -3.29
C MET A 19 -10.67 4.58 -4.37
N ARG A 20 -10.04 3.40 -4.26
CA ARG A 20 -9.12 2.89 -5.27
C ARG A 20 -9.77 2.79 -6.64
N SER A 21 -10.93 2.13 -6.72
CA SER A 21 -11.67 1.99 -7.98
C SER A 21 -12.02 3.34 -8.60
N HIS A 22 -12.37 4.33 -7.78
CA HIS A 22 -12.59 5.70 -8.24
C HIS A 22 -11.32 6.33 -8.82
N CYS A 23 -10.18 6.25 -8.13
CA CYS A 23 -8.91 6.76 -8.64
C CYS A 23 -8.51 6.09 -9.96
N GLU A 24 -8.57 4.76 -10.04
CA GLU A 24 -8.18 3.97 -11.21
C GLU A 24 -9.06 4.25 -12.43
N THR A 25 -10.38 4.39 -12.22
CA THR A 25 -11.33 4.76 -13.29
C THR A 25 -11.05 6.14 -13.88
N ASN A 26 -10.40 7.01 -13.10
CA ASN A 26 -9.98 8.35 -13.54
C ASN A 26 -8.50 8.42 -13.94
N GLY A 27 -7.85 7.27 -14.18
CA GLY A 27 -6.46 7.18 -14.63
C GLY A 27 -5.42 7.48 -13.54
N GLY A 28 -5.83 7.57 -12.28
CA GLY A 28 -4.97 7.76 -11.12
C GLY A 28 -4.75 6.47 -10.32
N PHE A 29 -4.11 6.60 -9.16
CA PHE A 29 -3.86 5.50 -8.23
C PHE A 29 -4.06 5.95 -6.78
N LEU A 30 -4.37 4.99 -5.90
CA LEU A 30 -4.46 5.20 -4.46
C LEU A 30 -3.30 4.50 -3.74
N THR A 31 -2.44 5.27 -3.10
CA THR A 31 -1.33 4.78 -2.26
C THR A 31 -1.66 4.97 -0.77
N LEU A 32 -1.49 3.91 0.02
CA LEU A 32 -1.67 3.94 1.47
C LEU A 32 -0.32 4.23 2.15
N LEU A 33 -0.12 5.46 2.61
CA LEU A 33 1.13 5.88 3.26
C LEU A 33 1.33 5.26 4.65
N ALA A 34 0.24 5.09 5.39
CA ALA A 34 0.23 4.49 6.71
C ALA A 34 -1.07 3.73 6.94
N ALA A 35 -0.98 2.57 7.61
CA ALA A 35 -2.11 1.78 8.03
C ALA A 35 -1.72 0.95 9.27
N PRO A 36 -2.68 0.64 10.17
CA PRO A 36 -2.45 -0.33 11.23
C PRO A 36 -1.92 -1.65 10.69
N GLN A 37 -1.05 -2.34 11.42
CA GLN A 37 -0.44 -3.60 10.97
C GLN A 37 -1.49 -4.67 10.63
N GLN A 38 -2.58 -4.73 11.40
CA GLN A 38 -3.71 -5.62 11.17
C GLN A 38 -4.30 -5.46 9.77
N TRP A 39 -4.33 -4.24 9.22
CA TRP A 39 -4.88 -4.00 7.89
C TRP A 39 -3.94 -4.43 6.78
N LYS A 40 -2.62 -4.29 6.99
CA LYS A 40 -1.61 -4.69 6.01
C LYS A 40 -1.69 -6.19 5.71
N GLN A 41 -1.98 -7.01 6.72
CA GLN A 41 -2.19 -8.47 6.58
C GLN A 41 -3.41 -8.83 5.69
N HIS A 42 -4.36 -7.92 5.52
CA HIS A 42 -5.57 -8.14 4.73
C HIS A 42 -5.52 -7.48 3.34
N LEU A 43 -4.48 -6.70 3.06
CA LEU A 43 -4.30 -5.96 1.81
C LEU A 43 -3.15 -6.57 1.03
N LYS A 44 -3.32 -6.72 -0.28
CA LYS A 44 -2.22 -7.16 -1.15
C LYS A 44 -1.17 -6.05 -1.26
N PRO A 45 0.11 -6.36 -1.53
CA PRO A 45 1.13 -5.34 -1.81
C PRO A 45 0.72 -4.34 -2.90
N SER A 46 0.03 -4.79 -3.95
CA SER A 46 -0.51 -3.92 -5.01
C SER A 46 -1.56 -2.91 -4.49
N GLU A 47 -2.32 -3.27 -3.45
CA GLU A 47 -3.28 -2.38 -2.81
C GLU A 47 -2.56 -1.36 -1.90
N LEU A 48 -1.42 -1.68 -1.30
CA LEU A 48 -0.66 -0.69 -0.52
C LEU A 48 -0.05 0.39 -1.43
N TRP A 49 0.55 -0.03 -2.54
CA TRP A 49 1.31 0.87 -3.41
C TRP A 49 0.44 1.63 -4.42
N GLY A 50 -0.75 1.11 -4.77
CA GLY A 50 -1.62 1.75 -5.75
C GLY A 50 -1.34 1.36 -7.19
N TYR A 51 -0.40 0.44 -7.40
CA TYR A 51 0.00 0.01 -8.73
C TYR A 51 0.24 -1.50 -8.74
N SER A 52 -0.31 -2.17 -9.74
CA SER A 52 -0.26 -3.63 -9.92
C SER A 52 0.78 -4.12 -10.93
N GLY A 53 1.59 -3.22 -11.50
CA GLY A 53 2.55 -3.59 -12.53
C GLY A 53 3.88 -4.14 -12.00
N ASN A 54 4.86 -4.20 -12.91
CA ASN A 54 6.18 -4.85 -12.75
C ASN A 54 7.10 -4.24 -11.67
N GLY A 55 6.74 -3.09 -11.09
CA GLY A 55 7.56 -2.40 -10.08
C GLY A 55 7.81 -3.24 -8.83
N LEU A 56 6.80 -3.99 -8.35
CA LEU A 56 6.92 -4.81 -7.14
C LEU A 56 8.02 -5.88 -7.25
N THR A 57 8.13 -6.51 -8.42
CA THR A 57 9.15 -7.54 -8.68
C THR A 57 10.56 -6.96 -8.66
N ILE A 58 10.78 -5.77 -9.22
CA ILE A 58 12.09 -5.10 -9.21
C ILE A 58 12.44 -4.67 -7.79
N MET A 59 11.47 -4.09 -7.09
CA MET A 59 11.57 -3.69 -5.70
C MET A 59 11.99 -4.85 -4.79
N ASP A 60 11.35 -6.01 -4.91
CA ASP A 60 11.70 -7.23 -4.16
C ASP A 60 13.13 -7.69 -4.46
N LYS A 61 13.51 -7.76 -5.75
CA LYS A 61 14.87 -8.13 -6.15
C LYS A 61 15.94 -7.19 -5.60
N LEU A 62 15.65 -5.88 -5.56
CA LEU A 62 16.55 -4.91 -4.95
C LEU A 62 16.66 -5.14 -3.45
N LYS A 63 15.55 -5.35 -2.74
CA LYS A 63 15.55 -5.65 -1.30
C LYS A 63 16.41 -6.87 -0.98
N GLN A 64 16.29 -7.93 -1.76
CA GLN A 64 17.10 -9.15 -1.59
C GLN A 64 18.60 -8.94 -1.83
N GLN A 65 18.98 -8.06 -2.78
CA GLN A 65 20.40 -7.78 -3.02
C GLN A 65 21.04 -6.93 -1.92
N PHE A 66 20.29 -6.00 -1.33
CA PHE A 66 20.83 -5.07 -0.32
C PHE A 66 20.61 -5.52 1.13
N ASP A 67 19.63 -6.38 1.38
CA ASP A 67 19.29 -6.87 2.73
C ASP A 67 18.73 -8.30 2.68
N PRO A 68 19.54 -9.29 2.28
CA PRO A 68 19.11 -10.68 2.12
C PRO A 68 18.60 -11.30 3.42
N ASP A 69 19.13 -10.87 4.57
CA ASP A 69 18.78 -11.39 5.89
C ASP A 69 17.65 -10.58 6.57
N ALA A 70 17.06 -9.61 5.87
CA ALA A 70 15.94 -8.78 6.34
C ALA A 70 16.21 -8.02 7.66
N HIS A 71 17.45 -7.59 7.90
CA HIS A 71 17.83 -6.81 9.08
C HIS A 71 17.28 -5.37 9.04
N LEU A 72 17.07 -4.82 7.84
CA LEU A 72 16.58 -3.46 7.65
C LEU A 72 15.05 -3.43 7.59
N SER A 73 14.43 -3.01 8.69
CA SER A 73 12.96 -2.86 8.82
C SER A 73 12.17 -4.15 8.52
N PRO A 74 12.36 -5.21 9.32
CA PRO A 74 11.64 -6.47 9.15
C PRO A 74 10.13 -6.27 9.21
N GLY A 75 9.38 -7.03 8.40
CA GLY A 75 7.93 -6.92 8.31
C GLY A 75 7.42 -5.63 7.66
N ARG A 76 8.28 -4.96 6.88
CA ARG A 76 7.93 -3.79 6.05
C ARG A 76 8.23 -4.16 4.59
N PHE A 77 7.54 -3.51 3.64
CA PHE A 77 7.71 -3.62 2.18
C PHE A 77 6.76 -4.60 1.43
N LEU A 78 6.54 -5.82 1.93
CA LEU A 78 5.73 -6.86 1.26
C LEU A 78 4.94 -7.73 2.25
N VAL A 79 4.34 -7.10 3.27
CA VAL A 79 3.45 -7.78 4.24
C VAL A 79 2.05 -7.96 3.67
#